data_AF-A0A089P8Q2-F1
#
_entry.id   AF-A0A089P8Q2-F1
#
_cell.length_a   1.000
_cell.length_b   1.000
_cell.length_c   1.000
_cell.angle_alpha   90.00
_cell.angle_beta   90.00
_cell.angle_gamma   90.00
#
_symmetry.space_group_name_H-M   'P 1'
#
loop_
_entity.id
_entity.type
_entity.pdbx_description
1 polymer ?
#
loop_
_entity_poly.entity_id
_entity_poly.type
_entity_poly.pdbx_seq_one_letter_code
_entity_poly.pdbx_strand_id
1 'polypeptide(L)'
;MNNSKSQVPGQSKIRWLKNKTSEDWIDLAISNPMEILLDHAHCERKAAGVALQLMFRYVSEPGLSEVLSPLAREELEHFEMVLSILNARGKKLQKLASPPYGATLAKNICKDEPFRMLDSFLVAGLIEARSHERMKLLSIHSPDIELRNLYADLLKSEARHFGIYWKLADERFDRNLLTSRLGELAKVESDVLLEMHHQPRMHS
;
A
#
# COMPACT_ATOMS: atom_id res chain seq x y z
N MET A 1 -28.78 2.68 -28.23
CA MET A 1 -27.36 2.29 -28.27
C MET A 1 -26.85 2.31 -26.84
N ASN A 2 -26.95 1.18 -26.14
CA ASN A 2 -26.48 1.04 -24.77
C ASN A 2 -25.02 0.60 -24.81
N ASN A 3 -24.13 1.46 -24.31
CA ASN A 3 -22.71 1.16 -24.18
C ASN A 3 -22.51 0.30 -22.92
N SER A 4 -22.49 -1.01 -23.11
CA SER A 4 -22.08 -1.98 -22.09
C SER A 4 -20.60 -1.79 -21.78
N LYS A 5 -20.28 -1.10 -20.68
CA LYS A 5 -18.94 -1.19 -20.08
C LYS A 5 -18.75 -2.62 -19.56
N SER A 6 -17.93 -3.37 -20.26
CA SER A 6 -17.44 -4.69 -19.88
C SER A 6 -16.87 -4.65 -18.46
N GLN A 7 -17.51 -5.37 -17.53
CA GLN A 7 -16.90 -5.66 -16.25
C GLN A 7 -15.71 -6.60 -16.47
N VAL A 8 -14.51 -6.16 -16.12
CA VAL A 8 -13.30 -6.98 -16.14
C VAL A 8 -13.45 -8.10 -15.08
N PRO A 9 -13.34 -9.39 -15.44
CA PRO A 9 -13.43 -10.49 -14.49
C PRO A 9 -12.24 -10.47 -13.50
N GLY A 10 -12.52 -10.52 -12.19
CA GLY A 10 -11.49 -10.80 -11.17
C GLY A 10 -11.28 -9.77 -10.05
N GLN A 11 -11.97 -8.64 -10.05
CA GLN A 11 -11.79 -7.59 -9.02
C GLN A 11 -12.81 -7.72 -7.87
N SER A 12 -12.45 -8.45 -6.82
CA SER A 12 -13.15 -8.42 -5.53
C SER A 12 -13.03 -7.04 -4.87
N LYS A 13 -14.10 -6.56 -4.24
CA LYS A 13 -14.11 -5.30 -3.49
C LYS A 13 -13.27 -5.45 -2.22
N ILE A 14 -12.14 -4.73 -2.13
CA ILE A 14 -11.34 -4.66 -0.90
C ILE A 14 -12.04 -3.69 0.04
N ARG A 15 -12.51 -4.17 1.20
CA ARG A 15 -13.34 -3.40 2.15
C ARG A 15 -12.70 -2.10 2.65
N TRP A 16 -11.37 -2.00 2.56
CA TRP A 16 -10.58 -0.82 2.90
C TRP A 16 -10.73 0.34 1.91
N LEU A 17 -10.95 0.06 0.62
CA LEU A 17 -10.84 1.05 -0.44
C LEU A 17 -12.23 1.52 -0.90
N LYS A 18 -12.38 2.83 -1.14
CA LYS A 18 -13.65 3.41 -1.63
C LYS A 18 -13.77 3.30 -3.14
N ASN A 19 -12.71 3.68 -3.85
CA ASN A 19 -12.65 3.64 -5.31
C ASN A 19 -11.58 2.66 -5.79
N LYS A 20 -11.81 2.11 -6.99
CA LYS A 20 -10.86 1.25 -7.69
C LYS A 20 -9.78 2.12 -8.35
N THR A 21 -8.60 1.55 -8.56
CA THR A 21 -7.58 2.14 -9.42
C THR A 21 -8.14 2.35 -10.83
N SER A 22 -7.86 3.51 -11.44
CA SER A 22 -8.29 3.87 -12.79
C SER A 22 -7.54 3.08 -13.86
N GLU A 23 -8.16 2.91 -15.03
CA GLU A 23 -7.50 2.33 -16.21
C GLU A 23 -6.29 3.18 -16.63
N ASP A 24 -6.40 4.51 -16.56
CA ASP A 24 -5.31 5.43 -16.87
C ASP A 24 -4.05 5.18 -16.02
N TRP A 25 -4.20 4.81 -14.75
CA TRP A 25 -3.05 4.46 -13.90
C TRP A 25 -2.41 3.14 -14.35
N ILE A 26 -3.21 2.15 -14.77
CA ILE A 26 -2.70 0.88 -15.29
C ILE A 26 -1.87 1.15 -16.54
N ASP A 27 -2.41 1.93 -17.49
CA ASP A 27 -1.72 2.29 -18.72
C ASP A 27 -0.41 3.05 -18.46
N LEU A 28 -0.44 3.99 -17.51
CA LEU A 28 0.75 4.72 -17.06
C LEU A 28 1.80 3.75 -16.48
N ALA A 29 1.38 2.82 -15.63
CA ALA A 29 2.28 1.91 -14.93
C ALA A 29 2.92 0.87 -15.87
N ILE A 30 2.14 0.25 -16.76
CA ILE A 30 2.68 -0.73 -17.72
C ILE A 30 3.58 -0.08 -18.78
N SER A 31 3.37 1.20 -19.07
CA SER A 31 4.24 1.98 -19.98
C SER A 31 5.53 2.46 -19.31
N ASN A 32 5.60 2.47 -17.97
CA ASN A 32 6.74 2.96 -17.19
C ASN A 32 7.15 1.97 -16.08
N PRO A 33 7.40 0.69 -16.42
CA PRO A 33 7.55 -0.36 -15.42
C PRO A 33 8.78 -0.17 -14.53
N MET A 34 9.86 0.43 -15.04
CA MET A 34 11.08 0.62 -14.26
C MET A 34 10.93 1.73 -13.21
N GLU A 35 10.18 2.77 -13.51
CA GLU A 35 9.85 3.84 -12.57
C GLU A 35 8.93 3.33 -11.45
N ILE A 36 7.94 2.50 -11.81
CA ILE A 36 7.06 1.82 -10.86
C ILE A 36 7.86 0.89 -9.97
N LEU A 37 8.70 0.02 -10.53
CA LEU A 37 9.54 -0.91 -9.78
C LEU A 37 10.51 -0.19 -8.83
N LEU A 38 11.08 0.92 -9.28
CA LEU A 38 11.97 1.75 -8.47
C LEU A 38 11.24 2.40 -7.30
N ASP A 39 10.04 2.95 -7.53
CA ASP A 39 9.22 3.51 -6.45
C ASP A 39 8.70 2.43 -5.51
N HIS A 40 8.38 1.25 -6.04
CA HIS A 40 7.97 0.09 -5.26
C HIS A 40 9.04 -0.33 -4.25
N ALA A 41 10.31 -0.41 -4.67
CA ALA A 41 11.42 -0.66 -3.74
C ALA A 41 11.48 0.38 -2.59
N HIS A 42 11.17 1.65 -2.88
CA HIS A 42 11.07 2.66 -1.82
C HIS A 42 9.86 2.45 -0.92
N CYS A 43 8.73 2.00 -1.46
CA CYS A 43 7.53 1.69 -0.69
C CYS A 43 7.76 0.56 0.31
N GLU A 44 8.34 -0.56 -0.13
CA GLU A 44 8.69 -1.70 0.75
C GLU A 44 9.60 -1.27 1.91
N ARG A 45 10.68 -0.56 1.58
CA ARG A 45 11.61 -0.04 2.59
C ARG A 45 10.95 0.95 3.56
N LYS A 46 10.01 1.77 3.08
CA LYS A 46 9.22 2.69 3.92
C LYS A 46 8.26 1.92 4.82
N ALA A 47 7.59 0.87 4.33
CA ALA A 47 6.67 0.05 5.10
C ALA A 47 7.38 -0.62 6.29
N ALA A 48 8.56 -1.21 6.05
CA ALA A 48 9.44 -1.70 7.12
C ALA A 48 9.77 -0.60 8.14
N GLY A 49 10.11 0.59 7.66
CA GLY A 49 10.38 1.75 8.49
C GLY A 49 9.18 2.18 9.35
N VAL A 50 7.96 2.15 8.81
CA VAL A 50 6.73 2.46 9.57
C VAL A 50 6.53 1.45 10.69
N ALA A 51 6.68 0.15 10.42
CA ALA A 51 6.54 -0.89 11.42
C ALA A 51 7.55 -0.71 12.58
N LEU A 52 8.82 -0.42 12.25
CA LEU A 52 9.85 -0.11 13.25
C LEU A 52 9.50 1.15 14.07
N GLN A 53 9.04 2.22 13.43
CA GLN A 53 8.66 3.46 14.11
C GLN A 53 7.48 3.27 15.07
N LEU A 54 6.51 2.41 14.73
CA LEU A 54 5.41 2.06 15.61
C LEU A 54 5.89 1.30 16.84
N MET A 55 6.79 0.33 16.68
CA MET A 55 7.38 -0.39 17.81
C MET A 55 8.19 0.53 18.73
N PHE A 56 8.97 1.47 18.17
CA PHE A 56 9.69 2.46 18.98
C PHE A 56 8.78 3.45 19.69
N ARG A 57 7.64 3.82 19.09
CA ARG A 57 6.68 4.73 19.72
C ARG A 57 5.93 4.05 20.87
N TYR A 58 5.52 2.80 20.65
CA TYR A 58 4.65 2.05 21.57
C TYR A 58 5.41 0.86 22.18
N VAL A 59 6.56 1.15 22.80
CA VAL A 59 7.53 0.14 23.29
C VAL A 59 6.90 -0.92 24.20
N SER A 60 5.94 -0.51 25.04
CA SER A 60 5.30 -1.39 26.02
C SER A 60 3.89 -1.83 25.62
N GLU A 61 3.48 -1.63 24.37
CA GLU A 61 2.17 -2.03 23.88
C GLU A 61 2.12 -3.56 23.70
N PRO A 62 1.30 -4.29 24.49
CA PRO A 62 1.33 -5.75 24.49
C PRO A 62 1.01 -6.34 23.11
N GLY A 63 1.82 -7.30 22.67
CA GLY A 63 1.61 -8.03 21.41
C GLY A 63 1.93 -7.23 20.13
N LEU A 64 2.27 -5.94 20.23
CA LEU A 64 2.55 -5.13 19.05
C LEU A 64 3.86 -5.52 18.38
N SER A 65 4.93 -5.68 19.17
CA SER A 65 6.26 -5.98 18.65
C SER A 65 6.35 -7.38 18.04
N GLU A 66 5.65 -8.34 18.64
CA GLU A 66 5.55 -9.72 18.16
C GLU A 66 4.88 -9.81 16.79
N VAL A 67 4.04 -8.84 16.44
CA VAL A 67 3.33 -8.76 15.15
C VAL A 67 4.10 -7.89 14.15
N LEU A 68 4.59 -6.72 14.56
CA LEU A 68 5.23 -5.77 13.64
C LEU A 68 6.70 -6.12 13.32
N SER A 69 7.41 -6.85 14.18
CA SER A 69 8.79 -7.27 13.90
C SER A 69 8.86 -8.29 12.74
N PRO A 70 8.03 -9.35 12.69
CA PRO A 70 7.93 -10.20 11.51
C PRO A 70 7.50 -9.44 10.25
N LEU A 71 6.48 -8.56 10.35
CA LEU A 71 6.04 -7.75 9.23
C LEU A 71 7.20 -6.91 8.67
N ALA A 72 7.94 -6.21 9.53
CA ALA A 72 9.08 -5.40 9.10
C ALA A 72 10.18 -6.21 8.38
N ARG A 73 10.38 -7.47 8.76
CA ARG A 73 11.32 -8.38 8.07
C ARG A 73 10.76 -8.81 6.71
N GLU A 74 9.48 -9.18 6.63
CA GLU A 74 8.82 -9.52 5.37
C GLU A 74 8.90 -8.36 4.36
N GLU A 75 8.67 -7.11 4.79
CA GLU A 75 8.82 -5.94 3.89
C GLU A 75 10.27 -5.71 3.43
N LEU A 76 11.26 -6.07 4.25
CA LEU A 76 12.67 -6.01 3.84
C LEU A 76 13.01 -7.14 2.85
N GLU A 77 12.43 -8.33 3.02
CA GLU A 77 12.53 -9.42 2.04
C GLU A 77 11.91 -8.99 0.70
N HIS A 78 10.73 -8.36 0.71
CA HIS A 78 10.12 -7.78 -0.49
C HIS A 78 11.02 -6.72 -1.13
N PHE A 79 11.56 -5.80 -0.33
CA PHE A 79 12.50 -4.79 -0.80
C PHE A 79 13.71 -5.41 -1.51
N GLU A 80 14.30 -6.46 -0.93
CA GLU A 80 15.44 -7.18 -1.49
C GLU A 80 15.09 -7.88 -2.82
N MET A 81 13.90 -8.50 -2.91
CA MET A 81 13.39 -9.10 -4.15
C MET A 81 13.27 -8.06 -5.27
N VAL A 82 12.62 -6.93 -4.99
CA VAL A 82 12.43 -5.84 -5.96
C VAL A 82 13.78 -5.23 -6.35
N LEU A 83 14.68 -5.02 -5.39
CA LEU A 83 16.02 -4.48 -5.61
C LEU A 83 16.87 -5.40 -6.49
N SER A 84 16.76 -6.71 -6.31
CA SER A 84 17.44 -7.70 -7.14
C SER A 84 17.06 -7.56 -8.62
N ILE A 85 15.77 -7.45 -8.92
CA ILE A 85 15.27 -7.27 -10.30
C ILE A 85 15.70 -5.90 -10.86
N LEU A 86 15.64 -4.83 -10.06
CA LEU A 86 16.14 -3.51 -10.47
C LEU A 86 17.62 -3.58 -10.90
N ASN A 87 18.46 -4.21 -10.07
CA ASN A 87 19.89 -4.36 -10.33
C ASN A 87 20.16 -5.24 -11.55
N ALA A 88 19.44 -6.36 -11.71
CA ALA A 88 19.54 -7.24 -12.87
C ALA A 88 19.20 -6.52 -14.19
N ARG A 89 18.31 -5.52 -14.12
CA ARG A 89 17.94 -4.65 -15.24
C ARG A 89 18.85 -3.42 -15.39
N GLY A 90 19.98 -3.39 -14.70
CA GLY A 90 20.98 -2.31 -14.79
C GLY A 90 20.52 -0.98 -14.20
N LYS A 91 19.46 -0.97 -13.39
CA LYS A 91 19.01 0.21 -12.65
C LYS A 91 19.55 0.17 -11.22
N LYS A 92 19.88 1.35 -10.69
CA LYS A 92 20.26 1.51 -9.29
C LYS A 92 19.13 2.15 -8.52
N LEU A 93 19.01 1.82 -7.24
CA LEU A 93 18.16 2.55 -6.32
C LEU A 93 18.61 4.02 -6.29
N GLN A 94 17.71 4.93 -6.61
CA GLN A 94 17.96 6.37 -6.66
C GLN A 94 16.80 7.12 -6.02
N LYS A 95 17.04 8.36 -5.61
CA LYS A 95 16.01 9.19 -4.98
C LYS A 95 14.93 9.54 -6.01
N LEU A 96 13.67 9.33 -5.64
CA LEU A 96 12.50 9.76 -6.39
C LEU A 96 11.73 10.82 -5.61
N ALA A 97 11.13 11.77 -6.32
CA ALA A 97 10.09 12.60 -5.73
C ALA A 97 8.89 11.72 -5.40
N SER A 98 8.46 11.73 -4.14
CA SER A 98 7.29 10.98 -3.69
C SER A 98 6.01 11.66 -4.15
N PRO A 99 4.97 10.90 -4.54
CA PRO A 99 3.65 11.47 -4.81
C PRO A 99 3.03 12.02 -3.51
N PRO A 100 2.03 12.90 -3.60
CA PRO A 100 1.41 13.51 -2.42
C PRO A 100 0.67 12.50 -1.53
N TYR A 101 0.39 11.28 -2.04
CA TYR A 101 -0.41 10.24 -1.38
C TYR A 101 -0.01 9.99 0.09
N GLY A 102 1.21 9.50 0.34
CA GLY A 102 1.65 9.14 1.69
C GLY A 102 1.70 10.34 2.63
N ALA A 103 2.11 11.51 2.13
CA ALA A 103 2.14 12.74 2.92
C ALA A 103 0.73 13.24 3.27
N THR A 104 -0.23 13.07 2.37
CA THR A 104 -1.64 13.47 2.57
C THR A 104 -2.31 12.58 3.60
N LEU A 105 -2.10 11.26 3.54
CA LEU A 105 -2.61 10.35 4.56
C LEU A 105 -1.96 10.61 5.93
N ALA A 106 -0.64 10.81 5.98
CA ALA A 106 0.06 11.10 7.23
C ALA A 106 -0.43 12.39 7.91
N LYS A 107 -0.85 13.41 7.15
CA LYS A 107 -1.44 14.65 7.70
C LYS A 107 -2.77 14.43 8.41
N ASN A 108 -3.46 13.33 8.13
CA ASN A 108 -4.75 13.00 8.74
C ASN A 108 -4.61 12.14 10.00
N ILE A 109 -3.39 11.79 10.40
CA ILE A 109 -3.13 11.10 11.67
C ILE A 109 -3.33 12.08 12.83
N CYS A 110 -4.22 11.73 13.76
CA CYS A 110 -4.43 12.47 15.00
C CYS A 110 -3.11 12.65 15.76
N LYS A 111 -2.96 13.79 16.43
CA LYS A 111 -1.74 14.09 17.20
C LYS A 111 -1.79 13.50 18.61
N ASP A 112 -2.98 13.32 19.15
CA ASP A 112 -3.23 12.94 20.53
C ASP A 112 -3.51 11.43 20.66
N GLU A 113 -3.00 10.85 21.74
CA GLU A 113 -3.30 9.47 22.11
C GLU A 113 -4.68 9.35 22.77
N PRO A 114 -5.39 8.20 22.61
CA PRO A 114 -4.96 6.99 21.89
C PRO A 114 -5.28 7.01 20.38
N PHE A 115 -5.93 8.06 19.88
CA PHE A 115 -6.42 8.10 18.48
C PHE A 115 -5.30 8.17 17.45
N ARG A 116 -4.13 8.70 17.82
CA ARG A 116 -2.93 8.65 16.98
C ARG A 116 -2.52 7.21 16.64
N MET A 117 -2.59 6.29 17.61
CA MET A 117 -2.34 4.87 17.36
C MET A 117 -3.35 4.27 16.38
N LEU A 118 -4.64 4.50 16.61
CA LEU A 118 -5.72 4.07 15.73
C LEU A 118 -5.48 4.54 14.28
N ASP A 119 -5.26 5.84 14.11
CA ASP A 119 -5.05 6.43 12.79
C ASP A 119 -3.77 5.91 12.13
N SER A 120 -2.71 5.67 12.90
CA SER A 120 -1.46 5.15 12.35
C SER A 120 -1.63 3.73 11.80
N PHE A 121 -2.38 2.86 12.49
CA PHE A 121 -2.70 1.52 11.98
C PHE A 121 -3.61 1.59 10.76
N LEU A 122 -4.65 2.42 10.78
CA LEU A 122 -5.57 2.54 9.65
C LEU A 122 -4.90 3.13 8.41
N VAL A 123 -4.04 4.15 8.56
CA VAL A 123 -3.28 4.72 7.45
C VAL A 123 -2.33 3.69 6.86
N ALA A 124 -1.59 2.94 7.70
CA ALA A 124 -0.71 1.88 7.21
C ALA A 124 -1.53 0.81 6.45
N GLY A 125 -2.63 0.33 7.02
CA GLY A 125 -3.51 -0.65 6.37
C GLY A 125 -4.14 -0.17 5.05
N LEU A 126 -4.45 1.12 4.92
CA LEU A 126 -4.93 1.71 3.65
C LEU A 126 -3.84 1.70 2.57
N ILE A 127 -2.60 2.04 2.93
CA ILE A 127 -1.46 2.01 2.01
C ILE A 127 -1.22 0.59 1.51
N GLU A 128 -1.16 -0.39 2.43
CA GLU A 128 -1.04 -1.82 2.11
C GLU A 128 -2.19 -2.31 1.22
N ALA A 129 -3.44 -1.94 1.54
CA ALA A 129 -4.60 -2.33 0.73
C ALA A 129 -4.54 -1.79 -0.70
N ARG A 130 -4.10 -0.53 -0.90
CA ARG A 130 -3.93 0.05 -2.23
C ARG A 130 -2.74 -0.57 -2.97
N SER A 131 -1.63 -0.82 -2.29
CA SER A 131 -0.46 -1.53 -2.83
C SER A 131 -0.86 -2.91 -3.35
N HIS A 132 -1.56 -3.70 -2.54
CA HIS A 132 -2.10 -5.00 -2.93
C HIS A 132 -3.02 -4.91 -4.16
N GLU A 133 -3.96 -3.96 -4.19
CA GLU A 133 -4.86 -3.77 -5.34
C GLU A 133 -4.08 -3.49 -6.63
N ARG A 134 -3.13 -2.56 -6.57
CA ARG A 134 -2.33 -2.14 -7.72
C ARG A 134 -1.35 -3.22 -8.18
N MET A 135 -0.71 -3.94 -7.27
CA MET A 135 0.12 -5.10 -7.61
C MET A 135 -0.69 -6.20 -8.28
N LYS A 136 -1.92 -6.47 -7.83
CA LYS A 136 -2.81 -7.43 -8.49
C LYS A 136 -3.14 -7.00 -9.92
N LEU A 137 -3.30 -5.71 -10.18
CA LEU A 137 -3.49 -5.21 -11.55
C LEU A 137 -2.22 -5.41 -12.38
N LEU A 138 -1.05 -5.10 -11.83
CA LEU A 138 0.23 -5.30 -12.53
C LEU A 138 0.50 -6.78 -12.82
N SER A 139 0.14 -7.69 -11.91
CA SER A 139 0.30 -9.14 -12.12
C SER A 139 -0.57 -9.68 -13.26
N ILE A 140 -1.67 -8.98 -13.59
CA ILE A 140 -2.59 -9.33 -14.68
C ILE A 140 -2.19 -8.65 -15.99
N HIS A 141 -1.88 -7.35 -15.93
CA HIS A 141 -1.80 -6.49 -17.10
C HIS A 141 -0.38 -6.22 -17.60
N SER A 142 0.66 -6.45 -16.78
CA SER A 142 2.03 -6.21 -17.23
C SER A 142 2.38 -7.09 -18.45
N PRO A 143 2.91 -6.52 -19.54
CA PRO A 143 3.37 -7.32 -20.68
C PRO A 143 4.62 -8.15 -20.32
N ASP A 144 5.38 -7.70 -19.34
CA ASP A 144 6.59 -8.33 -18.84
C ASP A 144 6.25 -9.51 -17.91
N ILE A 145 6.70 -10.71 -18.28
CA ILE A 145 6.42 -11.96 -17.55
C ILE A 145 7.12 -11.98 -16.19
N GLU A 146 8.35 -11.48 -16.09
CA GLU A 146 9.11 -11.47 -14.83
C GLU A 146 8.42 -10.56 -13.82
N LEU A 147 7.99 -9.37 -14.25
CA LEU A 147 7.25 -8.45 -13.38
C LEU A 147 5.87 -8.98 -13.00
N ARG A 148 5.16 -9.65 -13.92
CA ARG A 148 3.88 -10.30 -13.57
C ARG A 148 4.04 -11.32 -12.45
N ASN A 149 5.08 -12.16 -12.55
CA ASN A 149 5.35 -13.19 -11.55
C ASN A 149 5.76 -12.56 -10.21
N LEU A 150 6.66 -11.56 -10.23
CA LEU A 150 7.03 -10.79 -9.03
C LEU A 150 5.77 -10.29 -8.30
N TYR A 151 4.89 -9.56 -9.00
CA TYR A 151 3.71 -8.99 -8.37
C TYR A 151 2.73 -10.06 -7.90
N ALA A 152 2.59 -11.18 -8.62
CA ALA A 152 1.75 -12.31 -8.21
C ALA A 152 2.26 -12.96 -6.91
N ASP A 153 3.58 -13.13 -6.78
CA ASP A 153 4.22 -13.75 -5.62
C ASP A 153 4.03 -12.92 -4.34
N LEU A 154 4.01 -11.59 -4.48
CA LEU A 154 3.81 -10.65 -3.36
C LEU A 154 2.36 -10.60 -2.88
N LEU A 155 1.35 -10.91 -3.70
CA LEU A 155 -0.07 -10.70 -3.33
C LEU A 155 -0.48 -11.38 -2.03
N LYS A 156 0.09 -12.57 -1.74
CA LYS A 156 -0.28 -13.33 -0.55
C LYS A 156 0.23 -12.66 0.73
N SER A 157 1.42 -12.08 0.76
CA SER A 157 1.95 -11.33 1.93
C SER A 157 1.21 -10.02 2.12
N GLU A 158 1.05 -9.25 1.05
CA GLU A 158 0.33 -7.98 1.02
C GLU A 158 -1.11 -8.09 1.54
N ALA A 159 -1.81 -9.17 1.17
CA ALA A 159 -3.15 -9.44 1.68
C ALA A 159 -3.20 -9.65 3.20
N ARG A 160 -2.11 -10.17 3.79
CA ARG A 160 -1.99 -10.33 5.25
C ARG A 160 -1.67 -9.00 5.93
N HIS A 161 -0.86 -8.13 5.32
CA HIS A 161 -0.35 -6.92 5.95
C HIS A 161 -1.47 -5.94 6.32
N PHE A 162 -2.38 -5.59 5.39
CA PHE A 162 -3.53 -4.75 5.77
C PHE A 162 -4.44 -5.45 6.79
N GLY A 163 -4.52 -6.78 6.77
CA GLY A 163 -5.27 -7.57 7.76
C GLY A 163 -4.67 -7.47 9.17
N ILE A 164 -3.35 -7.45 9.27
CA ILE A 164 -2.60 -7.24 10.52
C ILE A 164 -2.96 -5.90 11.13
N TYR A 165 -2.90 -4.82 10.35
CA TYR A 165 -3.24 -3.48 10.85
C TYR A 165 -4.70 -3.35 11.27
N TRP A 166 -5.64 -3.99 10.57
CA TRP A 166 -7.05 -4.06 11.03
C TRP A 166 -7.12 -4.71 12.41
N LYS A 167 -6.51 -5.90 12.56
CA LYS A 167 -6.57 -6.68 13.79
C LYS A 167 -5.97 -5.93 14.97
N LEU A 168 -4.81 -5.30 14.77
CA LEU A 168 -4.16 -4.48 15.81
C LEU A 168 -5.09 -3.36 16.30
N ALA A 169 -5.82 -2.69 15.39
CA ALA A 169 -6.76 -1.65 15.77
C ALA A 169 -8.04 -2.20 16.42
N ASP A 170 -8.60 -3.28 15.90
CA ASP A 170 -9.84 -3.91 16.41
C ASP A 170 -9.68 -4.53 17.80
N GLU A 171 -8.46 -4.95 18.17
CA GLU A 171 -8.14 -5.42 19.53
C GLU A 171 -8.06 -4.30 20.57
N ARG A 172 -7.92 -3.03 20.14
CA ARG A 172 -7.59 -1.88 21.01
C ARG A 172 -8.67 -0.81 21.06
N PHE A 173 -9.54 -0.76 20.05
CA PHE A 173 -10.54 0.29 19.87
C PHE A 173 -11.92 -0.29 19.64
N ASP A 174 -12.96 0.47 20.00
CA ASP A 174 -14.34 0.11 19.68
C ASP A 174 -14.53 -0.06 18.16
N ARG A 175 -15.24 -1.12 17.76
CA ARG A 175 -15.40 -1.47 16.34
C ARG A 175 -16.22 -0.45 15.55
N ASN A 176 -17.17 0.24 16.17
CA ASN A 176 -17.93 1.29 15.49
C ASN A 176 -17.06 2.51 15.25
N LEU A 177 -16.27 2.92 16.25
CA LEU A 177 -15.25 3.97 16.10
C LEU A 177 -14.26 3.62 14.99
N LEU A 178 -13.68 2.41 15.03
CA LEU A 178 -12.73 1.91 14.03
C LEU A 178 -13.31 1.97 12.61
N THR A 179 -14.54 1.46 12.44
CA THR A 179 -15.20 1.39 11.13
C THR A 179 -15.54 2.79 10.61
N SER A 180 -16.01 3.68 11.48
CA SER A 180 -16.27 5.08 11.12
C SER A 180 -14.99 5.78 10.67
N ARG A 181 -13.93 5.65 11.46
CA ARG A 181 -12.65 6.31 11.19
C ARG A 181 -11.97 5.78 9.93
N LEU A 182 -12.03 4.48 9.69
CA LEU A 182 -11.59 3.90 8.40
C LEU A 182 -12.40 4.51 7.24
N GLY A 183 -13.71 4.68 7.40
CA GLY A 183 -14.56 5.29 6.39
C GLY A 183 -14.12 6.71 6.00
N GLU A 184 -13.72 7.52 6.98
CA GLU A 184 -13.17 8.87 6.79
C GLU A 184 -11.82 8.85 6.09
N LEU A 185 -10.87 8.06 6.59
CA LEU A 185 -9.52 7.97 6.02
C LEU A 185 -9.54 7.37 4.60
N ALA A 186 -10.41 6.39 4.34
CA ALA A 186 -10.58 5.82 3.00
C ALA A 186 -11.19 6.81 2.01
N LYS A 187 -11.95 7.80 2.48
CA LYS A 187 -12.39 8.91 1.63
C LYS A 187 -11.20 9.80 1.26
N VAL A 188 -10.36 10.17 2.23
CA VAL A 188 -9.14 10.96 1.96
C VAL A 188 -8.21 10.23 1.00
N GLU A 189 -7.99 8.93 1.23
CA GLU A 189 -7.19 8.05 0.37
C GLU A 189 -7.70 8.07 -1.07
N SER A 190 -9.01 7.95 -1.25
CA SER A 190 -9.59 7.99 -2.56
C SER A 190 -9.49 9.37 -3.20
N ASP A 191 -9.72 10.43 -2.44
CA ASP A 191 -9.76 11.80 -2.96
C ASP A 191 -8.36 12.22 -3.45
N VAL A 192 -7.28 11.81 -2.78
CA VAL A 192 -5.90 12.11 -3.22
C VAL A 192 -5.48 11.36 -4.50
N LEU A 193 -6.19 10.29 -4.86
CA LEU A 193 -5.95 9.52 -6.10
C LEU A 193 -6.89 9.92 -7.26
N LEU A 194 -7.80 10.88 -7.06
CA LEU A 194 -8.70 11.35 -8.13
C LEU A 194 -7.92 12.12 -9.21
N GLU A 195 -6.95 12.92 -8.79
CA GLU A 195 -6.04 13.62 -9.71
C GLU A 195 -4.76 12.80 -9.85
N MET A 196 -4.56 12.20 -11.03
CA MET A 196 -3.36 11.42 -11.29
C MET A 196 -2.10 12.28 -11.16
N HIS A 197 -1.15 11.79 -10.38
CA HIS A 197 0.17 12.38 -10.31
C HIS A 197 0.94 12.06 -11.61
N HIS A 198 1.46 13.10 -12.26
CA HIS A 198 2.09 12.99 -13.58
C HIS A 198 3.31 12.06 -13.65
N GLN A 199 3.98 11.77 -12.52
CA GLN A 199 5.08 10.80 -12.47
C GLN A 199 4.56 9.41 -12.07
N PRO A 200 4.96 8.34 -12.77
CA PRO A 200 4.57 6.97 -12.48
C PRO A 200 5.10 6.52 -11.11
N ARG A 201 4.20 6.26 -10.16
CA ARG A 201 4.50 5.79 -8.80
C ARG A 201 3.50 4.70 -8.41
N MET A 202 3.86 3.87 -7.43
CA MET A 202 2.94 2.89 -6.87
C MET A 202 1.66 3.55 -6.34
N HIS A 203 1.78 4.79 -5.85
CA HIS A 203 0.67 5.59 -5.32
C HIS A 203 0.51 6.94 -6.04
N SER A 204 0.76 7.00 -7.36
CA SER A 204 0.42 8.15 -8.23
C SER A 204 -1.03 8.16 -8.69
#